data_AF-A0AAU3SGR8-F1
#
_entry.id   AF-A0AAU3SGR8-F1
#
_cell.length_a   1.000
_cell.length_b   1.000
_cell.length_c   1.000
_cell.angle_alpha   90.00
_cell.angle_beta   90.00
_cell.angle_gamma   90.00
#
_symmetry.space_group_name_H-M   'P 1'
#
loop_
_entity.id
_entity.type
_entity.pdbx_description
1 polymer ?
#
loop_
_entity_poly.entity_id
_entity_poly.type
_entity_poly.pdbx_seq_one_letter_code
_entity_poly.pdbx_strand_id
1 'polypeptide(L)'
;MGWFVTGPLLAVAGTVLGTALASQRWADCAHGMDAPTRTGFVMIMPFAWIGMTLLLGLFQTILVAVLPDQTEPEVKWVALFVAACVLTLLYSFGMGSPDMTPDGFCVR
;
A
#
# COMPACT_ATOMS: atom_id res chain seq x y z
N MET A 1 9.60 9.29 20.93
CA MET A 1 8.37 8.56 20.52
C MET A 1 8.01 8.71 19.04
N GLY A 2 8.25 9.84 18.36
CA GLY A 2 7.71 10.09 17.01
C GLY A 2 8.14 9.11 15.89
N TRP A 3 9.35 8.56 15.93
CA TRP A 3 9.88 7.69 14.87
C TRP A 3 9.10 6.37 14.70
N PHE A 4 8.59 5.77 15.77
CA PHE A 4 7.83 4.52 15.66
C PHE A 4 6.37 4.74 15.24
N VAL A 5 5.88 5.99 15.27
CA VAL A 5 4.53 6.35 14.82
C VAL A 5 4.49 6.58 13.30
N THR A 6 5.64 6.85 12.66
CA THR A 6 5.68 7.07 11.21
C THR A 6 5.34 5.81 10.41
N GLY A 7 5.73 4.62 10.87
CA GLY A 7 5.37 3.34 10.24
C GLY A 7 3.85 3.16 10.11
N PRO A 8 3.09 3.20 11.22
CA PRO A 8 1.62 3.15 11.20
C PRO A 8 0.97 4.22 10.31
N LEU A 9 1.47 5.47 10.35
CA LEU A 9 0.94 6.56 9.53
C LEU A 9 1.17 6.34 8.03
N LEU A 10 2.38 5.90 7.67
CA LEU A 10 2.71 5.54 6.28
C LEU A 10 1.89 4.33 5.82
N ALA A 11 1.63 3.37 6.70
CA ALA A 11 0.77 2.23 6.40
C ALA A 11 -0.69 2.67 6.16
N VAL A 12 -1.24 3.60 6.95
CA VAL A 12 -2.60 4.15 6.70
C VAL A 12 -2.63 4.87 5.36
N ALA A 13 -1.67 5.75 5.11
CA ALA A 13 -1.60 6.49 3.85
C ALA A 13 -1.45 5.53 2.66
N GLY A 14 -0.61 4.50 2.80
CA GLY A 14 -0.36 3.49 1.79
C GLY A 14 -1.58 2.62 1.48
N THR A 15 -2.34 2.20 2.49
CA THR A 15 -3.58 1.44 2.23
C THR A 15 -4.65 2.31 1.60
N VAL A 16 -4.84 3.55 2.06
CA VAL A 16 -5.80 4.49 1.44
C VAL A 16 -5.42 4.77 -0.02
N LEU A 17 -4.16 5.09 -0.28
CA LEU A 17 -3.69 5.37 -1.63
C LEU A 17 -3.74 4.13 -2.53
N GLY A 18 -3.32 2.97 -2.01
CA GLY A 18 -3.35 1.71 -2.75
C GLY A 18 -4.77 1.31 -3.16
N THR A 19 -5.75 1.48 -2.27
CA THR A 19 -7.17 1.24 -2.55
C THR A 19 -7.73 2.26 -3.54
N ALA A 20 -7.37 3.54 -3.40
CA ALA A 20 -7.76 4.56 -4.35
C ALA A 20 -7.23 4.25 -5.76
N LEU A 21 -5.93 3.94 -5.89
CA LEU A 21 -5.30 3.55 -7.16
C LEU A 21 -5.95 2.31 -7.76
N ALA A 22 -6.21 1.28 -6.95
CA ALA A 22 -6.90 0.09 -7.43
C ALA A 22 -8.31 0.43 -7.91
N SER A 23 -9.06 1.27 -7.18
CA SER A 23 -10.40 1.70 -7.59
C SER A 23 -10.43 2.56 -8.85
N GLN A 24 -9.41 3.39 -9.07
CA GLN A 24 -9.28 4.19 -10.29
C GLN A 24 -9.13 3.31 -11.53
N ARG A 25 -8.48 2.15 -11.44
CA ARG A 25 -8.38 1.21 -12.58
C ARG A 25 -9.74 0.69 -13.06
N TRP A 26 -10.76 0.74 -12.20
CA TRP A 26 -12.14 0.37 -12.56
C TRP A 26 -12.97 1.57 -13.02
N ALA A 27 -12.50 2.80 -12.81
CA ALA A 27 -13.21 4.01 -13.25
C ALA A 27 -13.22 4.15 -14.78
N ASP A 28 -12.22 3.57 -15.45
CA ASP A 28 -12.12 3.55 -16.92
C ASP A 28 -13.08 2.53 -17.57
N CYS A 29 -13.75 1.70 -16.78
CA CYS A 29 -14.70 0.70 -17.26
C CYS A 29 -16.12 1.27 -17.34
N ALA A 30 -16.85 1.00 -18.43
CA ALA A 30 -18.21 1.53 -18.65
C ALA A 30 -19.24 1.16 -17.55
N HIS A 31 -19.04 0.03 -16.84
CA HIS A 31 -19.89 -0.41 -15.73
C HIS A 31 -19.30 -0.12 -14.34
N GLY A 32 -18.10 0.47 -14.28
CA GLY A 32 -17.40 0.74 -13.03
C GLY A 32 -17.08 -0.52 -12.23
N MET A 33 -16.82 -0.32 -10.93
CA MET A 33 -16.59 -1.40 -9.97
C MET A 33 -17.92 -1.92 -9.43
N ASP A 34 -18.11 -3.24 -9.46
CA ASP A 34 -19.29 -3.90 -8.89
C ASP A 34 -19.26 -3.90 -7.35
N ALA A 35 -20.46 -3.90 -6.75
CA ALA A 35 -20.65 -3.85 -5.29
C ALA A 35 -19.88 -4.93 -4.49
N PRO A 36 -19.80 -6.22 -4.92
CA PRO A 36 -19.07 -7.22 -4.15
C PRO A 36 -17.54 -6.99 -4.18
N THR A 37 -16.98 -6.53 -5.30
CA THR A 37 -15.53 -6.19 -5.38
C THR A 37 -15.21 -5.00 -4.50
N ARG A 38 -16.05 -3.96 -4.51
CA ARG A 38 -15.88 -2.80 -3.62
C ARG A 38 -15.92 -3.20 -2.15
N THR A 39 -16.84 -4.09 -1.77
CA THR A 39 -16.95 -4.60 -0.40
C THR A 39 -15.72 -5.41 0.00
N GLY A 40 -15.21 -6.24 -0.93
CA GLY A 40 -13.97 -6.99 -0.75
C GLY A 40 -12.76 -6.09 -0.47
N PHE A 41 -12.61 -4.98 -1.21
CA PHE A 41 -11.52 -4.03 -0.99
C PHE A 41 -11.58 -3.40 0.40
N VAL A 42 -12.76 -2.95 0.84
CA VAL A 42 -12.96 -2.35 2.17
C VAL A 42 -12.70 -3.36 3.28
N MET A 43 -13.10 -4.63 3.11
CA MET A 43 -12.84 -5.69 4.09
C MET A 43 -11.35 -6.03 4.23
N ILE A 44 -10.59 -6.01 3.14
CA ILE A 44 -9.15 -6.34 3.15
C ILE A 44 -8.29 -5.18 3.67
N MET A 45 -8.75 -3.95 3.49
CA MET A 45 -8.05 -2.71 3.86
C MET A 45 -7.45 -2.72 5.30
N PRO A 46 -8.18 -3.08 6.37
CA PRO A 46 -7.61 -3.15 7.72
C PRO A 46 -6.53 -4.24 7.86
N PHE A 47 -6.66 -5.37 7.18
CA PHE A 47 -5.65 -6.43 7.22
C PHE A 47 -4.37 -5.99 6.50
N ALA A 48 -4.51 -5.34 5.34
CA ALA A 48 -3.39 -4.75 4.63
C ALA A 48 -2.68 -3.70 5.49
N TRP A 49 -3.45 -2.88 6.22
CA TRP A 49 -2.89 -1.86 7.10
C TRP A 49 -2.05 -2.46 8.23
N ILE A 50 -2.59 -3.48 8.92
CA ILE A 50 -1.86 -4.20 9.98
C ILE A 50 -0.60 -4.84 9.40
N GLY A 51 -0.70 -5.51 8.24
CA GLY A 51 0.44 -6.15 7.57
C GLY A 51 1.54 -5.14 7.20
N MET A 52 1.18 -4.02 6.57
CA MET A 52 2.13 -2.94 6.25
C MET A 52 2.75 -2.34 7.51
N THR A 53 1.95 -2.13 8.57
CA THR A 53 2.45 -1.57 9.84
C THR A 53 3.50 -2.49 10.47
N LEU A 54 3.24 -3.81 10.51
CA LEU A 54 4.18 -4.79 11.04
C LEU A 54 5.46 -4.84 10.20
N LEU A 55 5.35 -4.86 8.87
CA LEU A 55 6.51 -4.88 7.97
C LEU A 55 7.35 -3.61 8.07
N LEU A 56 6.71 -2.44 8.12
CA LEU A 56 7.42 -1.16 8.31
C LEU A 56 8.03 -1.08 9.70
N GLY A 57 7.36 -1.56 10.74
CA GLY A 57 7.93 -1.64 12.09
C GLY A 57 9.16 -2.55 12.13
N LEU A 58 9.10 -3.71 11.50
CA LEU A 58 10.24 -4.62 11.36
C LEU A 58 11.38 -3.98 10.55
N PHE A 59 11.06 -3.24 9.49
CA PHE A 59 12.05 -2.52 8.71
C PHE A 59 12.71 -1.41 9.53
N GLN A 60 11.95 -0.70 10.36
CA GLN A 60 12.48 0.31 11.29
C GLN A 60 13.43 -0.31 12.32
N THR A 61 13.13 -1.48 12.88
CA THR A 61 14.04 -2.15 13.82
C THR A 61 15.31 -2.63 13.14
N ILE A 62 15.20 -3.15 11.90
CA ILE A 62 16.37 -3.54 11.09
C ILE A 62 17.24 -2.32 10.78
N LEU A 63 16.64 -1.18 10.37
CA LEU A 63 17.39 0.04 10.10
C LEU A 63 18.14 0.54 11.34
N VAL A 64 17.57 0.44 12.53
CA VAL A 64 18.26 0.80 13.78
C VAL A 64 19.36 -0.19 14.13
N ALA A 65 19.14 -1.49 13.90
CA ALA A 65 20.11 -2.53 14.26
C ALA A 65 21.31 -2.63 13.29
N VAL A 66 21.10 -2.32 12.01
CA VAL A 66 22.08 -2.56 10.93
C VAL A 66 22.84 -1.29 10.55
N LEU A 67 22.19 -0.12 10.54
CA LEU A 67 22.87 1.11 10.13
C LEU A 67 23.68 1.70 11.29
N PRO A 68 24.92 2.14 11.03
CA PRO A 68 25.75 2.77 12.05
C PRO A 68 25.07 4.03 12.60
N ASP A 69 25.32 4.35 13.87
CA ASP A 69 24.71 5.50 14.56
C ASP A 69 24.98 6.85 13.88
N GLN A 70 26.07 6.95 13.10
CA GLN A 70 26.40 8.15 12.32
C GLN A 70 25.60 8.32 11.03
N THR A 71 24.75 7.34 10.68
CA THR A 71 23.93 7.47 9.48
C THR A 71 22.88 8.55 9.68
N GLU A 72 22.84 9.50 8.75
CA GLU A 72 21.93 10.64 8.82
C GLU A 72 20.48 10.16 8.95
N PRO A 73 19.67 10.81 9.82
CA PRO A 73 18.28 10.44 10.04
C PRO A 73 17.43 10.54 8.77
N GLU A 74 17.83 11.40 7.82
CA GLU A 74 17.19 11.54 6.52
C GLU A 74 17.29 10.25 5.69
N VAL A 75 18.44 9.58 5.69
CA VAL A 75 18.64 8.33 4.93
C VAL A 75 17.72 7.23 5.46
N LYS A 76 17.60 7.12 6.79
CA LYS A 76 16.68 6.16 7.44
C LYS A 76 15.24 6.46 7.07
N TRP A 77 14.86 7.75 7.00
CA TRP A 77 13.51 8.18 6.64
C TRP A 77 13.19 7.90 5.17
N VAL A 78 14.12 8.21 4.26
CA VAL A 78 13.98 7.92 2.82
C VAL A 78 13.84 6.43 2.58
N ALA A 79 14.67 5.59 3.22
CA ALA A 79 14.56 4.14 3.10
C ALA A 79 13.18 3.63 3.56
N LEU A 80 12.68 4.14 4.69
CA LEU A 80 11.35 3.80 5.20
C LEU A 80 10.23 4.23 4.25
N PHE A 81 10.34 5.44 3.69
CA PHE A 81 9.36 5.97 2.75
C PHE A 81 9.32 5.15 1.45
N VAL A 82 10.50 4.79 0.91
CA VAL A 82 10.61 3.93 -0.26
C VAL A 82 9.98 2.56 0.02
N ALA A 83 10.25 1.96 1.18
CA ALA A 83 9.62 0.70 1.58
C ALA A 83 8.09 0.83 1.63
N ALA A 84 7.56 1.91 2.20
CA ALA A 84 6.11 2.16 2.24
C ALA A 84 5.51 2.31 0.83
N CYS A 85 6.19 3.00 -0.08
CA CYS A 85 5.75 3.13 -1.48
C CYS A 85 5.71 1.76 -2.18
N VAL A 86 6.75 0.94 -2.01
CA VAL A 86 6.80 -0.41 -2.58
C VAL A 86 5.68 -1.28 -2.04
N LEU A 87 5.45 -1.28 -0.72
CA LEU A 87 4.34 -2.03 -0.11
C LEU A 87 2.98 -1.55 -0.61
N THR A 88 2.81 -0.24 -0.77
CA THR A 88 1.58 0.37 -1.33
C THR A 88 1.32 -0.10 -2.74
N LEU A 89 2.34 -0.11 -3.59
CA LEU A 89 2.24 -0.61 -4.96
C LEU A 89 1.92 -2.11 -4.97
N LEU A 90 2.62 -2.92 -4.17
CA LEU A 90 2.36 -4.36 -4.05
C LEU A 90 0.92 -4.64 -3.62
N TYR A 91 0.40 -3.90 -2.64
CA TYR A 91 -0.99 -3.99 -2.21
C TYR A 91 -1.95 -3.60 -3.34
N SER A 92 -1.69 -2.49 -4.03
CA SER A 92 -2.51 -2.02 -5.15
C SER A 92 -2.51 -3.01 -6.32
N PHE A 93 -1.38 -3.66 -6.63
CA PHE A 93 -1.33 -4.72 -7.64
C PHE A 93 -2.02 -6.00 -7.18
N GLY A 94 -1.87 -6.38 -5.90
CA GLY A 94 -2.53 -7.56 -5.34
C GLY A 94 -4.05 -7.48 -5.27
N MET A 95 -4.62 -6.27 -5.28
CA MET A 95 -6.08 -6.06 -5.36
C MET A 95 -6.67 -6.35 -6.75
N GLY A 96 -5.84 -6.68 -7.73
CA GLY A 96 -6.28 -7.01 -9.08
C GLY A 96 -6.59 -5.78 -9.93
N SER A 97 -6.64 -6.00 -11.24
CA SER A 97 -7.10 -5.06 -12.25
C SER A 97 -8.19 -5.73 -13.09
N PRO A 98 -9.14 -4.98 -13.66
CA PRO A 98 -10.06 -5.56 -14.63
C PRO A 98 -9.29 -6.17 -15.81
N ASP A 99 -9.70 -7.35 -16.26
CA ASP A 99 -9.23 -7.92 -17.51
C ASP A 99 -9.86 -7.13 -18.66
N MET A 100 -9.01 -6.49 -19.47
CA MET A 100 -9.47 -5.78 -20.66
C MET A 100 -9.71 -6.77 -21.79
N THR A 101 -10.95 -6.95 -22.21
CA THR A 101 -11.24 -7.69 -23.45
C THR A 101 -10.84 -6.87 -24.67
N PRO A 102 -10.50 -7.52 -25.81
CA PRO A 102 -10.17 -6.83 -27.06
C PRO A 102 -11.27 -5.88 -27.56
N ASP A 103 -12.51 -6.12 -27.14
CA ASP A 103 -13.70 -5.35 -27.49
C ASP A 103 -13.88 -4.09 -26.62
N GLY A 104 -12.96 -3.84 -25.69
CA GLY A 104 -12.99 -2.68 -24.78
C GLY A 104 -13.89 -2.85 -23.55
N PHE A 105 -14.45 -4.05 -23.34
CA PHE A 105 -15.19 -4.37 -22.12
C PHE A 105 -14.26 -4.87 -21.03
N CYS A 106 -14.43 -4.35 -19.82
CA CYS A 106 -13.78 -4.89 -18.63
C CYS A 106 -14.51 -6.15 -18.18
N VAL A 107 -13.77 -7.24 -18.02
CA VAL A 107 -14.25 -8.51 -17.45
C VAL A 107 -13.47 -8.75 -16.15
N ARG A 108 -14.10 -9.49 -15.23
CA ARG A 108 -13.48 -9.86 -13.95
C ARG A 108 -12.51 -11.02 -14.12
#